data_AF-A0A601WIK9-F1
#
_entry.id   AF-A0A601WIK9-F1
#
_cell.length_a   1.000
_cell.length_b   1.000
_cell.length_c   1.000
_cell.angle_alpha   90.00
_cell.angle_beta   90.00
_cell.angle_gamma   90.00
#
_symmetry.space_group_name_H-M   'P 1'
#
loop_
_entity.id
_entity.type
_entity.pdbx_description
1 polymer ?
#
loop_
_entity_poly.entity_id
_entity_poly.type
_entity_poly.pdbx_seq_one_letter_code
_entity_poly.pdbx_strand_id
1 'polypeptide(L)'
;MTIDKQALRERYSPKPAPECHICGKEMTVQRISSSRITYGCTGATYDDNGCHYTEGRSIADDHYEQSRVTIVDVSDPDVLALLDDLEAAERRIAELEAREINLSKLSVGEVMHMSGFSRDYAEGWCAGNDNAIHEIRTAGIKVKES
;
A
#
# COMPACT_ATOMS: atom_id res chain seq x y z
N MET A 1 -12.22 -4.34 14.48
CA MET A 1 -11.13 -3.39 14.75
C MET A 1 -10.61 -2.92 13.41
N THR A 2 -10.81 -1.65 13.06
CA THR A 2 -10.30 -1.11 11.79
C THR A 2 -8.86 -0.69 12.03
N ILE A 3 -7.93 -1.31 11.31
CA ILE A 3 -6.51 -0.94 11.38
C ILE A 3 -6.33 0.36 10.59
N ASP A 4 -5.77 1.37 11.23
CA ASP A 4 -5.37 2.60 10.56
C ASP A 4 -4.05 2.37 9.80
N LYS A 5 -4.17 2.07 8.50
CA LYS A 5 -3.03 1.81 7.62
C LYS A 5 -2.13 3.03 7.47
N GLN A 6 -2.68 4.23 7.52
CA GLN A 6 -1.91 5.47 7.40
C GLN A 6 -1.04 5.67 8.64
N ALA A 7 -1.62 5.49 9.83
CA ALA A 7 -0.85 5.54 11.08
C ALA A 7 0.25 4.47 11.15
N LEU A 8 0.02 3.28 10.56
CA LEU A 8 1.07 2.25 10.45
C LEU A 8 2.17 2.68 9.48
N ARG A 9 1.83 3.20 8.30
CA ARG A 9 2.82 3.72 7.35
C ARG A 9 3.69 4.78 8.00
N GLU A 10 3.10 5.75 8.69
CA GLU A 10 3.83 6.80 9.40
C GLU A 10 4.73 6.26 10.50
N ARG A 11 4.31 5.21 11.21
CA ARG A 11 5.10 4.60 12.29
C ARG A 11 6.35 3.89 11.77
N TYR A 12 6.20 3.09 10.71
CA TYR A 12 7.27 2.25 10.15
C TYR A 12 8.05 2.94 9.02
N SER A 13 7.68 4.17 8.67
CA SER A 13 8.48 5.00 7.76
C SER A 13 9.78 5.45 8.44
N PRO A 14 10.88 5.59 7.66
CA PRO A 14 12.11 6.20 8.13
C PRO A 14 11.84 7.58 8.76
N LYS A 15 12.43 7.81 9.93
CA LYS A 15 12.30 9.09 10.65
C LYS A 15 13.40 10.05 10.21
N PRO A 16 13.09 11.35 10.04
CA PRO A 16 14.13 12.34 9.75
C PRO A 16 15.12 12.44 10.91
N ALA A 17 16.31 12.97 10.63
CA ALA A 17 17.27 13.23 11.68
C ALA A 17 16.68 14.25 12.69
N PRO A 18 16.90 14.04 13.99
CA PRO A 18 16.43 14.97 15.01
C PRO A 18 17.20 16.30 14.94
N GLU A 19 16.57 17.35 15.43
CA GLU A 19 17.24 18.63 15.66
C GLU A 19 17.98 18.63 17.00
N CYS A 20 19.09 19.37 17.04
CA CYS A 20 19.87 19.55 18.24
C CYS A 20 19.08 20.38 19.26
N HIS A 21 18.86 19.83 20.46
CA HIS A 21 18.15 20.53 21.53
C HIS A 21 18.89 21.77 22.09
N ILE A 22 20.17 21.96 21.74
CA ILE A 22 20.99 23.09 22.18
C ILE A 22 20.90 24.27 21.19
N CYS A 23 20.93 24.00 19.88
CA CYS A 23 21.01 25.05 18.85
C CYS A 23 19.99 24.96 17.71
N GLY A 24 19.13 23.94 17.70
CA GLY A 24 18.08 23.73 16.69
C GLY A 24 18.57 23.25 15.31
N LYS A 25 19.87 23.05 15.11
CA LYS A 25 20.39 22.52 13.83
C LYS A 25 20.14 21.03 13.70
N GLU A 26 19.87 20.56 12.48
CA GLU A 26 19.77 19.14 12.16
C GLU A 26 21.05 18.40 12.58
N MET A 27 20.87 17.26 13.24
CA MET A 27 21.97 16.46 13.75
C MET A 27 22.42 15.42 12.72
N THR A 28 23.67 14.97 12.83
CA THR A 28 24.20 13.92 11.95
C THR A 28 24.36 12.60 12.69
N VAL A 29 24.25 11.49 11.95
CA VAL A 29 24.45 10.14 12.48
C VAL A 29 25.92 9.96 12.88
N GLN A 30 26.14 9.58 14.14
CA GLN A 30 27.47 9.33 14.70
C GLN A 30 27.78 7.83 14.79
N ARG A 31 26.75 7.04 15.07
CA ARG A 31 26.87 5.58 15.22
C ARG A 31 25.54 4.92 14.93
N ILE A 32 25.59 3.83 14.18
CA ILE A 32 24.46 2.90 14.04
C ILE A 32 24.89 1.58 14.70
N SER A 33 24.06 1.09 15.61
CA SER A 33 24.24 -0.22 16.24
C SER A 33 22.92 -0.98 16.19
N SER A 34 22.74 -1.77 15.13
CA SER A 34 21.44 -2.38 14.82
C SER A 34 20.36 -1.29 14.75
N SER A 35 19.26 -1.42 15.50
CA SER A 35 18.18 -0.44 15.55
C SER A 35 18.50 0.83 16.35
N ARG A 36 19.65 0.93 17.04
CA ARG A 36 19.99 2.13 17.82
C ARG A 36 20.84 3.08 16.99
N ILE A 37 20.30 4.25 16.68
CA ILE A 37 20.98 5.31 15.96
C ILE A 37 21.35 6.41 16.95
N THR A 38 22.63 6.71 17.07
CA THR A 38 23.14 7.85 17.83
C THR A 38 23.31 9.04 16.90
N TYR A 39 22.65 10.14 17.22
CA TYR A 39 22.81 11.43 16.56
C TYR A 39 23.67 12.36 17.43
N GLY A 40 24.42 13.25 16.80
CA GLY A 40 25.23 14.28 17.46
C GLY A 40 25.24 15.57 16.64
N CYS A 41 25.29 16.72 17.31
CA CYS A 41 25.49 18.00 16.65
C CYS A 41 26.98 18.29 16.58
N THR A 42 27.60 18.03 15.44
CA THR A 42 29.03 18.29 15.22
C THR A 42 29.34 19.75 14.93
N GLY A 43 28.35 20.55 14.54
CA GLY A 43 28.58 21.90 14.01
C GLY A 43 29.29 21.89 12.64
N ALA A 44 29.37 20.72 11.99
CA ALA A 44 29.96 20.57 10.66
C ALA A 44 28.96 20.96 9.58
N THR A 45 29.46 21.65 8.56
CA THR A 45 28.80 21.89 7.29
C THR A 45 29.61 21.21 6.19
N TYR A 46 28.92 20.58 5.24
CA TYR A 46 29.53 19.92 4.10
C TYR A 46 29.21 20.72 2.84
N ASP A 47 30.25 21.14 2.13
CA ASP A 47 30.15 21.81 0.83
C ASP A 47 31.19 21.22 -0.15
N ASP A 48 31.29 21.80 -1.35
CA ASP A 48 32.22 21.34 -2.40
C ASP A 48 33.70 21.41 -1.99
N ASN A 49 34.05 22.17 -0.94
CA ASN A 49 35.40 22.29 -0.39
C ASN A 49 35.65 21.33 0.77
N GLY A 50 34.64 20.55 1.17
CA GLY A 50 34.75 19.51 2.20
C GLY A 50 33.99 19.84 3.48
N CYS A 51 34.50 19.35 4.60
CA CYS A 51 33.87 19.48 5.91
C CYS A 51 34.47 20.66 6.67
N HIS A 52 33.63 21.63 7.02
CA HIS A 52 34.03 22.80 7.81
C HIS A 52 33.21 22.89 9.09
N TYR A 53 33.86 23.19 10.20
CA TYR A 53 33.19 23.41 11.48
C TYR A 53 32.95 24.89 11.67
N THR A 54 31.80 25.26 12.26
CA THR A 54 31.60 26.63 12.73
C THR A 54 32.65 26.99 13.77
N GLU A 55 33.02 28.27 13.85
CA GLU A 55 34.08 28.73 14.75
C GLU A 55 33.86 28.28 16.20
N GLY A 56 34.91 27.77 16.85
CA GLY A 56 34.85 27.23 18.20
C GLY A 56 34.20 25.85 18.32
N ARG A 57 33.86 25.17 17.20
CA ARG A 57 33.27 23.82 17.20
C ARG A 57 34.24 22.73 16.77
N SER A 58 34.09 21.54 17.33
CA SER A 58 34.82 20.33 16.95
C SER A 58 34.07 19.05 17.35
N ILE A 59 34.53 17.89 16.87
CA ILE A 59 33.97 16.57 17.23
C ILE A 59 34.23 16.14 18.69
N ALA A 60 34.98 16.93 19.44
CA ALA A 60 35.30 16.68 20.85
C ALA A 60 34.98 17.88 21.73
N ASP A 61 34.12 18.79 21.25
CA ASP A 61 33.67 19.92 22.06
C ASP A 61 32.50 19.54 22.99
N ASP A 62 32.27 20.38 24.00
CA ASP A 62 31.20 20.18 24.98
C ASP A 62 29.81 20.14 24.33
N HIS A 63 29.61 20.90 23.25
CA HIS A 63 28.33 20.92 22.55
C HIS A 63 28.06 19.58 21.87
N TYR A 64 29.05 18.99 21.22
CA TYR A 64 28.97 17.69 20.60
C TYR A 64 28.64 16.64 21.65
N GLU A 65 29.39 16.61 22.76
CA GLU A 65 29.16 15.67 23.86
C GLU A 65 27.74 15.79 24.43
N GLN A 66 27.32 17.00 24.77
CA GLN A 66 26.02 17.27 25.39
C GLN A 66 24.85 17.09 24.42
N SER A 67 25.05 17.32 23.12
CA SER A 67 23.97 17.22 22.13
C SER A 67 23.54 15.79 21.83
N ARG A 68 24.35 14.78 22.17
CA ARG A 68 24.14 13.41 21.69
C ARG A 68 22.84 12.79 22.20
N VAL A 69 22.08 12.21 21.26
CA VAL A 69 20.86 11.45 21.56
C VAL A 69 20.93 10.08 20.89
N THR A 70 20.37 9.05 21.51
CA THR A 70 20.23 7.72 20.90
C THR A 70 18.75 7.40 20.73
N ILE A 71 18.35 7.19 19.49
CA ILE A 71 16.98 6.86 19.10
C ILE A 71 16.95 5.40 18.67
N VAL A 72 15.85 4.70 18.99
CA VAL A 72 15.57 3.39 18.42
C VAL A 72 14.81 3.60 17.12
N ASP A 73 15.44 3.22 16.01
CA ASP A 73 14.81 3.15 14.71
C ASP A 73 13.86 1.96 14.68
N VAL A 74 12.59 2.27 14.48
CA VAL A 74 11.50 1.29 14.33
C VAL A 74 11.00 1.23 12.89
N SER A 75 11.69 1.90 11.97
CA SER A 75 11.34 1.82 10.55
C SER A 75 11.53 0.40 10.03
N ASP A 76 10.58 -0.05 9.22
CA ASP A 76 10.56 -1.41 8.70
C ASP A 76 10.01 -1.39 7.27
N PRO A 77 10.87 -1.51 6.25
CA PRO A 77 10.45 -1.49 4.85
C PRO A 77 9.58 -2.69 4.48
N ASP A 78 9.73 -3.84 5.16
CA ASP A 78 8.94 -5.04 4.87
C ASP A 78 7.49 -4.83 5.31
N VAL A 79 7.27 -4.14 6.45
CA VAL A 79 5.92 -3.76 6.88
C VAL A 79 5.26 -2.80 5.88
N LEU A 80 6.02 -1.84 5.31
CA LEU A 80 5.49 -0.93 4.29
C LEU A 80 5.11 -1.68 3.02
N ALA A 81 5.96 -2.60 2.56
CA ALA A 81 5.68 -3.45 1.40
C ALA A 81 4.42 -4.31 1.61
N LEU A 82 4.24 -4.89 2.80
CA LEU A 82 3.04 -5.65 3.15
C LEU A 82 1.77 -4.78 3.14
N LEU A 83 1.86 -3.51 3.53
CA LEU A 83 0.72 -2.58 3.44
C LEU A 83 0.36 -2.26 1.98
N ASP A 84 1.36 -2.09 1.12
CA ASP A 84 1.16 -1.87 -0.32
C ASP A 84 0.51 -3.09 -0.99
N ASP A 85 1.01 -4.29 -0.68
CA ASP A 85 0.45 -5.56 -1.17
C ASP A 85 -1.00 -5.75 -0.72
N LEU A 86 -1.30 -5.43 0.55
CA LEU A 86 -2.65 -5.53 1.09
C LEU A 86 -3.62 -4.58 0.35
N GLU A 87 -3.22 -3.33 0.11
CA GLU A 87 -4.05 -2.37 -0.63
C GLU A 87 -4.22 -2.76 -2.10
N ALA A 88 -3.18 -3.32 -2.72
CA ALA A 88 -3.27 -3.86 -4.07
C ALA A 88 -4.24 -5.05 -4.14
N ALA A 89 -4.20 -5.95 -3.15
CA ALA A 89 -5.11 -7.09 -3.05
C ALA A 89 -6.55 -6.64 -2.82
N GLU A 90 -6.80 -5.70 -1.91
CA GLU A 90 -8.13 -5.13 -1.67
C GLU A 90 -8.71 -4.47 -2.93
N ARG A 91 -7.89 -3.69 -3.65
CA ARG A 91 -8.30 -3.08 -4.93
C ARG A 91 -8.66 -4.15 -5.96
N ARG A 92 -7.87 -5.23 -6.03
CA ARG A 92 -8.13 -6.35 -6.96
C ARG A 92 -9.41 -7.10 -6.59
N ILE A 93 -9.66 -7.33 -5.31
CA ILE A 93 -10.90 -7.95 -4.83
C ILE A 93 -12.09 -7.07 -5.20
N ALA A 94 -12.04 -5.77 -4.92
CA ALA A 94 -13.10 -4.83 -5.26
C ALA A 94 -13.38 -4.79 -6.78
N GLU A 95 -12.34 -4.84 -7.61
CA GLU A 95 -12.48 -4.96 -9.07
C GLU A 95 -13.21 -6.25 -9.46
N LEU A 96 -12.79 -7.39 -8.90
CA LEU A 96 -13.40 -8.71 -9.19
C LEU A 96 -14.85 -8.79 -8.70
N GLU A 97 -15.16 -8.23 -7.54
CA GLU A 97 -16.51 -8.15 -6.99
C GLU A 97 -17.42 -7.21 -7.79
N ALA A 98 -16.84 -6.19 -8.44
CA ALA A 98 -17.57 -5.29 -9.33
C ALA A 98 -17.78 -5.88 -10.74
N ARG A 99 -17.02 -6.91 -11.14
CA ARG A 99 -17.16 -7.52 -12.47
C ARG A 99 -18.49 -8.26 -12.59
N GLU A 100 -19.14 -8.03 -13.72
CA GLU A 100 -20.35 -8.73 -14.12
C GLU A 100 -20.05 -9.60 -15.33
N ILE A 101 -20.47 -10.86 -15.29
CA ILE A 101 -20.38 -11.72 -16.45
C ILE A 101 -21.48 -11.36 -17.45
N ASN A 102 -21.17 -11.47 -18.73
CA ASN A 102 -22.15 -11.33 -19.78
C ASN A 102 -22.64 -12.71 -20.19
N LEU A 103 -23.90 -13.02 -19.88
CA LEU A 103 -24.57 -14.22 -20.36
C LEU A 103 -25.84 -13.77 -21.08
N SER A 104 -25.82 -13.89 -22.41
CA SER A 104 -26.90 -13.38 -23.26
C SER A 104 -28.23 -14.06 -22.93
N LYS A 105 -29.26 -13.27 -22.67
CA LYS A 105 -30.63 -13.77 -22.59
C LYS A 105 -31.33 -13.49 -23.91
N LEU A 106 -31.69 -14.57 -24.60
CA LEU A 106 -32.41 -14.52 -25.87
C LEU A 106 -33.83 -15.04 -25.66
N SER A 107 -34.76 -14.46 -26.40
CA SER A 107 -36.12 -14.97 -26.50
C SER A 107 -36.15 -16.30 -27.26
N VAL A 108 -37.18 -17.11 -26.99
CA VAL A 108 -37.43 -18.35 -27.72
C VAL A 108 -37.47 -18.11 -29.23
N GLY A 109 -38.05 -17.00 -29.69
CA GLY A 109 -38.10 -16.64 -31.11
C GLY A 109 -36.72 -16.37 -31.73
N GLU A 110 -35.84 -15.67 -31.01
CA GLU A 110 -34.45 -15.44 -31.46
C GLU A 110 -33.68 -16.76 -31.53
N VAL A 111 -33.82 -17.63 -30.53
CA VAL A 111 -33.16 -18.94 -30.53
C VAL A 111 -33.69 -19.80 -31.67
N MET A 112 -35.01 -19.84 -31.89
CA MET A 112 -35.63 -20.53 -33.02
C MET A 112 -35.05 -20.05 -34.36
N HIS A 113 -34.87 -18.74 -34.54
CA HIS A 113 -34.30 -18.20 -35.78
C HIS A 113 -32.86 -18.71 -36.02
N MET A 114 -32.07 -18.87 -34.96
CA MET A 114 -30.70 -19.39 -35.04
C MET A 114 -30.62 -20.91 -35.14
N SER A 115 -31.61 -21.63 -34.61
CA SER A 115 -31.57 -23.09 -34.42
C SER A 115 -32.41 -23.89 -35.41
N GLY A 116 -32.81 -23.28 -36.53
CA GLY A 116 -33.63 -23.96 -37.55
C GLY A 116 -35.10 -24.13 -37.16
N PHE A 117 -35.65 -23.20 -36.37
CA PHE A 117 -37.06 -23.05 -36.01
C PHE A 117 -37.68 -24.19 -35.18
N SER A 118 -36.87 -25.03 -34.53
CA SER A 118 -37.38 -25.98 -33.54
C SER A 118 -37.77 -25.27 -32.23
N ARG A 119 -39.06 -25.30 -31.91
CA ARG A 119 -39.62 -24.67 -30.70
C ARG A 119 -39.16 -25.40 -29.42
N ASP A 120 -39.25 -26.72 -29.40
CA ASP A 120 -38.88 -27.54 -28.23
C ASP A 120 -37.40 -27.36 -27.86
N TYR A 121 -36.53 -27.31 -28.88
CA TYR A 121 -35.11 -27.01 -28.67
C TYR A 121 -34.92 -25.61 -28.07
N ALA A 122 -35.58 -24.60 -28.65
CA ALA A 122 -35.42 -23.22 -28.22
C ALA A 122 -35.93 -22.99 -26.79
N GLU A 123 -37.06 -23.59 -26.41
CA GLU A 123 -37.58 -23.55 -25.04
C GLU A 123 -36.62 -24.25 -24.06
N GLY A 124 -36.08 -25.41 -24.43
CA GLY A 124 -35.08 -26.11 -23.62
C GLY A 124 -33.79 -25.30 -23.43
N TRP A 125 -33.31 -24.64 -24.48
CA TRP A 125 -32.14 -23.76 -24.39
C TRP A 125 -32.39 -22.56 -23.46
N CYS A 126 -33.53 -21.86 -23.62
CA CYS A 126 -33.89 -20.73 -22.77
C CYS A 126 -34.03 -21.15 -21.30
N ALA A 127 -34.70 -22.27 -21.02
CA ALA A 127 -34.83 -22.81 -19.67
C ALA A 127 -33.47 -23.18 -19.05
N GLY A 128 -32.58 -23.80 -19.83
CA GLY A 128 -31.22 -24.10 -19.39
C GLY A 128 -30.39 -22.85 -19.09
N ASN A 129 -30.53 -21.81 -19.92
CA ASN A 129 -29.84 -20.53 -19.73
C ASN A 129 -30.35 -19.79 -18.49
N ASP A 130 -31.66 -19.77 -18.25
CA ASP A 130 -32.25 -19.20 -17.04
C ASP A 130 -31.80 -19.95 -15.77
N ASN A 131 -31.71 -21.28 -15.83
CA ASN A 131 -31.15 -22.08 -14.74
C ASN A 131 -29.67 -21.75 -14.49
N ALA A 132 -28.86 -21.62 -15.54
CA ALA A 132 -27.45 -21.23 -15.41
C ALA A 132 -27.30 -19.84 -14.76
N ILE A 133 -28.11 -18.86 -15.16
CA ILE A 133 -28.13 -17.53 -14.54
C ILE A 133 -28.51 -17.63 -13.05
N HIS A 134 -29.50 -18.45 -12.71
CA HIS A 134 -29.92 -18.66 -11.32
C HIS A 134 -28.79 -19.24 -10.46
N GLU A 135 -28.13 -20.30 -10.92
CA GLU A 135 -27.03 -20.94 -10.19
C GLU A 135 -25.83 -19.98 -10.01
N ILE A 136 -25.47 -19.21 -11.04
CA ILE A 136 -24.38 -18.23 -10.97
C ILE A 136 -24.67 -17.14 -9.95
N ARG A 137 -25.90 -16.62 -9.94
CA ARG A 137 -26.35 -15.62 -8.95
C ARG A 137 -26.40 -16.20 -7.54
N THR A 138 -26.82 -17.45 -7.40
CA THR A 138 -26.81 -18.18 -6.11
C THR A 138 -25.40 -18.35 -5.56
N ALA A 139 -24.40 -18.52 -6.43
CA ALA A 139 -22.99 -18.51 -6.06
C ALA A 139 -22.42 -17.11 -5.73
N GLY A 140 -23.24 -16.05 -5.78
CA GLY A 140 -22.85 -14.67 -5.46
C GLY A 140 -22.12 -13.94 -6.59
N ILE A 141 -22.13 -14.49 -7.81
CA ILE A 141 -21.48 -13.86 -8.98
C ILE A 141 -22.50 -12.99 -9.70
N LYS A 142 -22.10 -11.76 -10.05
CA LYS A 142 -22.96 -10.81 -10.77
C LYS A 142 -23.07 -11.19 -12.24
N VAL A 143 -24.29 -11.19 -12.76
CA VAL A 143 -24.61 -11.39 -14.17
C VAL A 143 -25.32 -10.15 -14.67
N LYS A 144 -24.87 -9.59 -15.79
CA LYS A 144 -25.50 -8.41 -16.41
C LYS A 144 -26.99 -8.64 -16.60
N GLU A 145 -27.79 -7.63 -16.28
CA GLU A 145 -29.20 -7.63 -16.66
C GLU A 145 -29.31 -7.43 -18.18
N SER A 146 -30.03 -8.34 -18.81
CA SER A 146 -30.29 -8.42 -20.24
C SER A 146 -31.60 -7.75 -20.60
#